data_AF-A0A813J822-F1
#
_entry.id   AF-A0A813J822-F1
#
_cell.length_a   1.000
_cell.length_b   1.000
_cell.length_c   1.000
_cell.angle_alpha   90.00
_cell.angle_beta   90.00
_cell.angle_gamma   90.00
#
_symmetry.space_group_name_H-M   'P 1'
#
loop_
_entity.id
_entity.type
_entity.pdbx_description
1 polymer ?
#
loop_
_entity_poly.entity_id
_entity_poly.type
_entity_poly.pdbx_seq_one_letter_code
_entity_poly.pdbx_strand_id
1 'polypeptide(L)'
;VAPEVLKGRYNEKCDAWSLGVLAYILLDGRAPFMGRDDRATYKLIKSGVLNFPSNRWDNISKEARDFVICLLQVNPSNRLSAEKALQHPWLATSVGEDEPLQLDAAVLEGLRTFTRGNAVRRAVLCALAPLATVDEVGKWADMFEALDENCTGTVLVKDLAESLMRASCATEAEAAALSAALAAGDGGEEISYSAFLAACLCAHHAEDKQMRELFGRLDVAKTGKISVQQVGSALGDIVDMEALSAELGADEL
;
A
#
# COMPACT_ATOMS: atom_id res chain seq x y z
N VAL A 1 22.54 -4.27 -6.89
CA VAL A 1 22.94 -3.38 -5.78
C VAL A 1 23.38 -2.03 -6.34
N ALA A 2 22.90 -0.94 -5.74
CA ALA A 2 23.25 0.42 -6.15
C ALA A 2 24.74 0.75 -5.86
N PRO A 3 25.39 1.61 -6.68
CA PRO A 3 26.82 1.94 -6.53
C PRO A 3 27.21 2.49 -5.15
N GLU A 4 26.33 3.27 -4.52
CA GLU A 4 26.53 3.95 -3.25
C GLU A 4 26.37 3.05 -2.02
N VAL A 5 25.53 2.00 -2.11
CA VAL A 5 25.40 0.97 -1.08
C VAL A 5 26.74 0.27 -0.86
N LEU A 6 27.48 0.01 -1.96
CA LEU A 6 28.81 -0.58 -1.93
C LEU A 6 29.89 0.37 -1.35
N LYS A 7 29.56 1.66 -1.17
CA LYS A 7 30.41 2.65 -0.49
C LYS A 7 30.02 2.84 0.98
N GLY A 8 28.95 2.19 1.45
CA GLY A 8 28.44 2.30 2.82
C GLY A 8 27.76 3.63 3.15
N ARG A 9 27.43 4.46 2.15
CA ARG A 9 26.69 5.71 2.33
C ARG A 9 25.58 5.78 1.28
N TYR A 10 24.35 5.50 1.70
CA TYR A 10 23.20 5.42 0.81
C TYR A 10 21.95 5.99 1.49
N ASN A 11 20.93 6.26 0.69
CA ASN A 11 19.61 6.70 1.10
C ASN A 11 18.54 5.90 0.34
N GLU A 12 17.26 6.26 0.48
CA GLU A 12 16.10 5.58 -0.13
C GLU A 12 16.19 5.43 -1.66
N LYS A 13 16.99 6.27 -2.33
CA LYS A 13 17.23 6.14 -3.78
C LYS A 13 17.91 4.83 -4.17
N CYS A 14 18.52 4.09 -3.24
CA CYS A 14 19.06 2.76 -3.56
C CYS A 14 17.98 1.79 -4.04
N ASP A 15 16.74 1.95 -3.57
CA ASP A 15 15.61 1.11 -3.98
C ASP A 15 15.11 1.49 -5.37
N ALA A 16 15.13 2.78 -5.71
CA ALA A 16 14.88 3.25 -7.08
C ALA A 16 15.88 2.66 -8.09
N TRP A 17 17.14 2.46 -7.70
CA TRP A 17 18.10 1.74 -8.55
C TRP A 17 17.72 0.27 -8.73
N SER A 18 17.33 -0.40 -7.64
CA SER A 18 16.88 -1.80 -7.69
C SER A 18 15.65 -1.94 -8.59
N LEU A 19 14.70 -0.99 -8.52
CA LEU A 19 13.56 -0.89 -9.43
C LEU A 19 14.00 -0.73 -10.89
N GLY A 20 14.97 0.14 -11.18
CA GLY A 20 15.51 0.30 -12.52
C GLY A 20 16.17 -0.98 -13.08
N VAL A 21 16.89 -1.72 -12.22
CA VAL A 21 17.47 -3.02 -12.58
C VAL A 21 16.36 -4.03 -12.89
N LEU A 22 15.32 -4.08 -12.05
CA LEU A 22 14.17 -4.97 -12.24
C LEU A 22 13.42 -4.63 -13.53
N ALA A 23 13.13 -3.36 -13.77
CA ALA A 23 12.46 -2.90 -14.99
C ALA A 23 13.26 -3.28 -16.25
N TYR A 24 14.59 -3.10 -16.25
CA TYR A 24 15.44 -3.55 -17.36
C TYR A 24 15.33 -5.07 -17.57
N ILE A 25 15.36 -5.87 -16.50
CA ILE A 25 15.24 -7.32 -16.58
C ILE A 25 13.87 -7.75 -17.11
N LEU A 26 12.79 -7.09 -16.69
CA LEU A 26 11.44 -7.41 -17.16
C LEU A 26 11.27 -7.11 -18.66
N LEU A 27 11.96 -6.07 -19.16
CA LEU A 27 11.91 -5.67 -20.57
C LEU A 27 12.85 -6.49 -21.47
N ASP A 28 14.08 -6.78 -21.04
CA ASP A 28 15.12 -7.44 -21.85
C ASP A 28 15.34 -8.93 -21.54
N GLY A 29 14.89 -9.39 -20.36
CA GLY A 29 15.15 -10.72 -19.82
C GLY A 29 16.56 -10.92 -19.26
N ARG A 30 17.40 -9.88 -19.18
CA ARG A 30 18.79 -9.97 -18.70
C ARG A 30 19.12 -8.82 -17.77
N ALA A 31 20.09 -9.01 -16.88
CA ALA A 31 20.53 -7.93 -16.01
C ALA A 31 21.33 -6.87 -16.79
N PRO A 32 21.11 -5.56 -16.50
CA PRO A 32 21.79 -4.46 -17.19
C PRO A 32 23.31 -4.43 -16.95
N PHE A 33 23.75 -4.97 -15.82
CA PHE A 33 25.16 -5.05 -15.44
C PHE A 33 25.52 -6.50 -15.11
N MET A 34 26.18 -7.18 -16.05
CA MET A 34 26.75 -8.52 -15.84
C MET A 34 28.21 -8.57 -16.32
N GLY A 35 29.12 -8.72 -15.37
CA GLY A 35 30.52 -9.03 -15.61
C GLY A 35 30.81 -10.53 -15.48
N ARG A 36 32.03 -10.94 -15.80
CA ARG A 36 32.49 -12.33 -15.63
C ARG A 36 32.65 -12.74 -14.17
N ASP A 37 32.82 -11.76 -13.29
CA ASP A 37 32.95 -11.89 -11.84
C ASP A 37 32.37 -10.63 -11.16
N ASP A 38 32.25 -10.66 -9.83
CA ASP A 38 31.71 -9.55 -9.03
C ASP A 38 32.48 -8.25 -9.21
N ARG A 39 33.81 -8.33 -9.41
CA ARG A 39 34.66 -7.15 -9.60
C ARG A 39 34.39 -6.48 -10.95
N ALA A 40 34.19 -7.26 -12.00
CA ALA A 40 33.81 -6.79 -13.32
C ALA A 40 32.39 -6.21 -13.31
N THR A 41 31.45 -6.90 -12.67
CA THR A 41 30.08 -6.40 -12.47
C THR A 41 30.08 -5.07 -11.72
N TYR A 42 30.90 -4.94 -10.68
CA TYR A 42 31.04 -3.70 -9.93
C TYR A 42 31.60 -2.55 -10.76
N LYS A 43 32.58 -2.82 -11.64
CA LYS A 43 33.10 -1.80 -12.57
C LYS A 43 32.01 -1.32 -13.53
N LEU A 44 31.18 -2.23 -14.03
CA LEU A 44 30.05 -1.88 -14.90
C LEU A 44 29.02 -1.01 -14.16
N ILE A 45 28.63 -1.41 -12.95
CA ILE A 45 27.73 -0.64 -12.08
C ILE A 45 28.29 0.77 -11.83
N LYS A 46 29.59 0.90 -11.53
CA LYS A 46 30.25 2.19 -11.32
C LYS A 46 30.31 3.05 -12.58
N SER A 47 30.44 2.44 -13.75
CA SER A 47 30.47 3.17 -15.02
C SER A 47 29.12 3.78 -15.37
N GLY A 48 28.02 3.16 -14.93
CA GLY A 48 26.66 3.59 -15.27
C GLY A 48 26.30 3.43 -16.74
N VAL A 49 27.16 2.78 -17.54
CA VAL A 49 26.92 2.61 -18.98
C VAL A 49 25.88 1.52 -19.17
N LEU A 50 24.69 1.92 -19.61
CA LEU A 50 23.62 1.03 -20.02
C LEU A 50 23.76 0.67 -21.49
N ASN A 51 23.55 -0.60 -21.81
CA ASN A 51 23.48 -1.07 -23.18
C ASN A 51 22.04 -1.44 -23.51
N PHE A 52 21.55 -0.98 -24.66
CA PHE A 52 20.22 -1.30 -25.18
C PHE A 52 20.39 -1.95 -26.56
N PRO A 53 20.65 -3.28 -26.63
CA PRO A 53 20.89 -3.96 -27.88
C PRO A 53 19.69 -3.85 -28.82
N SER A 54 19.91 -3.37 -30.06
CA SER A 54 18.86 -3.06 -31.03
C SER A 54 17.89 -4.23 -31.22
N ASN A 55 18.40 -5.45 -31.40
CA ASN A 55 17.58 -6.63 -31.63
C ASN A 55 16.52 -6.94 -30.54
N ARG A 56 16.64 -6.42 -29.32
CA ARG A 56 15.67 -6.61 -28.23
C ARG A 56 14.97 -5.31 -27.84
N TRP A 57 15.63 -4.17 -27.99
CA TRP A 57 15.10 -2.85 -27.59
C TRP A 57 14.46 -2.05 -28.72
N ASP A 58 14.49 -2.55 -29.96
CA ASP A 58 13.83 -1.88 -31.09
C ASP A 58 12.31 -1.86 -30.94
N ASN A 59 11.72 -2.89 -30.31
CA ASN A 59 10.27 -2.99 -30.07
C ASN A 59 9.83 -2.39 -28.71
N ILE A 60 10.78 -1.93 -27.88
CA ILE A 60 10.48 -1.32 -26.59
C ILE A 60 10.30 0.19 -26.79
N SER A 61 9.27 0.77 -26.16
CA SER A 61 8.97 2.20 -26.29
C SER A 61 10.14 3.09 -25.84
N LYS A 62 10.17 4.33 -26.33
CA LYS A 62 11.23 5.27 -25.94
C LYS A 62 11.07 5.68 -24.48
N GLU A 63 9.83 5.76 -24.02
CA GLU A 63 9.41 6.11 -22.68
C GLU A 63 9.88 5.04 -21.68
N ALA A 64 9.76 3.75 -22.03
CA ALA A 64 10.28 2.64 -21.20
C ALA A 64 11.81 2.71 -21.04
N ARG A 65 12.51 3.03 -22.14
CA ARG A 65 13.97 3.23 -22.12
C ARG A 65 14.36 4.41 -21.24
N ASP A 66 13.67 5.53 -21.39
CA ASP A 66 13.90 6.74 -20.60
C ASP A 66 13.68 6.50 -19.11
N PHE A 67 12.60 5.78 -18.75
CA PHE A 67 12.32 5.39 -17.36
C PHE A 67 13.48 4.64 -16.72
N VAL A 68 14.02 3.63 -17.42
CA VAL A 68 15.16 2.83 -16.95
C VAL A 68 16.42 3.70 -16.84
N ILE A 69 16.68 4.59 -17.79
CA ILE A 69 17.83 5.51 -17.75
C ILE A 69 17.74 6.45 -16.54
N CYS A 70 16.55 6.98 -16.25
CA CYS A 70 16.30 7.89 -15.15
C CYS A 70 16.43 7.21 -13.76
N LEU A 71 16.09 5.93 -13.65
CA LEU A 71 16.27 5.13 -12.44
C LEU A 71 17.70 4.61 -12.23
N LEU A 72 18.45 4.37 -13.32
CA LEU A 72 19.82 3.84 -13.27
C LEU A 72 20.90 4.92 -13.35
N GLN A 73 20.61 6.11 -12.82
CA GLN A 73 21.60 7.17 -12.62
C GLN A 73 22.57 6.81 -11.49
N VAL A 74 23.87 6.85 -11.77
CA VAL A 74 24.94 6.54 -10.80
C VAL A 74 24.96 7.53 -9.64
N ASN A 75 24.67 8.81 -9.92
CA ASN A 75 24.52 9.83 -8.88
C ASN A 75 23.08 9.80 -8.31
N PRO A 76 22.88 9.47 -7.01
CA PRO A 76 21.55 9.41 -6.41
C PRO A 76 20.76 10.72 -6.49
N SER A 77 21.43 11.88 -6.55
CA SER A 77 20.78 13.19 -6.69
C SER A 77 20.10 13.37 -8.05
N ASN A 78 20.62 12.72 -9.10
CA ASN A 78 20.04 12.76 -10.45
C ASN A 78 19.01 11.64 -10.66
N ARG A 79 18.97 10.66 -9.75
CA ARG A 79 18.07 9.51 -9.82
C ARG A 79 16.65 9.92 -9.42
N LEU A 80 15.64 9.45 -10.16
CA LEU A 80 14.25 9.66 -9.78
C LEU A 80 13.97 9.11 -8.37
N SER A 81 13.14 9.83 -7.60
CA SER A 81 12.47 9.27 -6.42
C SER A 81 11.36 8.33 -6.86
N ALA A 82 10.88 7.47 -5.96
CA ALA A 82 9.73 6.60 -6.22
C ALA A 82 8.50 7.40 -6.67
N GLU A 83 8.19 8.49 -5.97
CA GLU A 83 7.10 9.42 -6.32
C GLU A 83 7.22 9.96 -7.76
N LYS A 84 8.40 10.46 -8.15
CA LYS A 84 8.62 10.98 -9.52
C LYS A 84 8.66 9.86 -10.57
N ALA A 85 9.07 8.66 -10.18
CA ALA A 85 9.06 7.51 -11.07
C ALA A 85 7.62 7.09 -11.40
N LEU A 86 6.71 7.15 -10.42
CA LEU A 86 5.30 6.83 -10.63
C LEU A 86 4.62 7.76 -11.65
N GLN A 87 4.95 9.05 -11.59
CA GLN A 87 4.46 10.07 -12.52
C GLN A 87 5.13 10.03 -13.90
N HIS A 88 6.05 9.09 -14.14
CA HIS A 88 6.78 9.03 -15.40
C HIS A 88 5.83 8.68 -16.56
N PRO A 89 5.96 9.31 -17.75
CA PRO A 89 5.05 9.08 -18.88
C PRO A 89 4.86 7.61 -19.27
N TRP A 90 5.89 6.79 -19.06
CA TRP A 90 5.82 5.34 -19.30
C TRP A 90 4.76 4.62 -18.46
N LEU A 91 4.58 5.03 -17.19
CA LEU A 91 3.58 4.45 -16.29
C LEU A 91 2.24 5.20 -16.38
N ALA A 92 2.28 6.52 -16.55
CA ALA A 92 1.08 7.35 -16.66
C ALA A 92 0.21 7.01 -17.89
N THR A 93 0.80 6.47 -18.96
CA THR A 93 0.06 6.09 -20.19
C THR A 93 -0.59 4.70 -20.09
N SER A 94 -0.26 3.90 -19.07
CA SER A 94 -0.76 2.53 -18.91
C SER A 94 -1.94 2.37 -17.94
N VAL A 95 -2.39 3.47 -17.31
CA VAL A 95 -3.62 3.47 -16.51
C VAL A 95 -4.78 3.54 -17.51
N GLY A 96 -5.57 2.47 -17.58
CA GLY A 96 -6.74 2.41 -18.45
C GLY A 96 -7.75 3.49 -18.07
N GLU A 97 -8.66 3.82 -18.98
CA GLU A 97 -9.84 4.62 -18.64
C GLU A 97 -10.67 3.82 -17.61
N ASP A 98 -10.53 4.14 -16.33
CA ASP A 98 -11.24 3.45 -15.26
C ASP A 98 -12.74 3.75 -15.33
N GLU A 99 -13.55 2.71 -15.12
CA GLU A 99 -14.98 2.87 -14.88
C GLU A 99 -15.19 3.79 -13.66
N PRO A 100 -16.19 4.68 -13.69
CA PRO A 100 -16.44 5.58 -12.57
C PRO A 100 -16.66 4.79 -11.29
N LEU A 101 -15.93 5.17 -10.25
CA LEU A 101 -16.02 4.66 -8.88
C LEU A 101 -17.49 4.46 -8.47
N GLN A 102 -17.93 3.21 -8.32
CA GLN A 102 -19.22 2.89 -7.73
C GLN A 102 -19.01 2.49 -6.27
N LEU A 103 -19.10 3.45 -5.35
CA LEU A 103 -19.25 3.13 -3.94
C LEU A 103 -20.68 2.73 -3.65
N ASP A 104 -20.85 1.52 -3.13
CA ASP A 104 -22.12 1.09 -2.57
C ASP A 104 -22.34 1.75 -1.19
N ALA A 105 -23.60 2.02 -0.84
CA ALA A 105 -23.99 2.59 0.44
C ALA A 105 -23.51 1.73 1.63
N ALA A 106 -23.36 0.42 1.41
CA ALA A 106 -22.78 -0.49 2.37
C ALA A 106 -21.34 -0.10 2.76
N VAL A 107 -20.48 0.24 1.78
CA VAL A 107 -19.07 0.61 2.05
C VAL A 107 -18.98 1.87 2.91
N LEU A 108 -19.84 2.87 2.65
CA LEU A 108 -19.93 4.09 3.47
C LEU A 108 -20.35 3.78 4.91
N GLU A 109 -21.30 2.87 5.10
CA GLU A 109 -21.72 2.45 6.43
C GLU A 109 -20.64 1.61 7.13
N GLY A 110 -19.86 0.82 6.39
CA GLY A 110 -18.67 0.12 6.88
C GLY A 110 -17.60 1.08 7.39
N LEU A 111 -17.30 2.13 6.62
CA LEU A 111 -16.38 3.20 7.03
C LEU A 111 -16.87 3.90 8.29
N ARG A 112 -18.17 4.24 8.39
CA ARG A 112 -18.74 4.80 9.64
C ARG A 112 -18.65 3.86 10.84
N THR A 113 -18.89 2.57 10.61
CA THR A 113 -18.85 1.56 11.66
C THR A 113 -17.43 1.33 12.15
N PHE A 114 -16.45 1.39 11.25
CA PHE A 114 -15.03 1.30 11.56
C PHE A 114 -14.58 2.50 12.40
N THR A 115 -14.98 3.72 12.02
CA THR A 115 -14.53 4.97 12.66
C THR A 115 -15.17 5.20 14.02
N ARG A 116 -16.40 4.72 14.21
CA ARG A 116 -17.06 4.67 15.53
C ARG A 116 -16.60 3.49 16.39
N GLY A 117 -15.81 2.58 15.84
CA GLY A 117 -15.28 1.43 16.56
C GLY A 117 -14.20 1.83 17.56
N ASN A 118 -14.21 1.21 18.74
CA ASN A 118 -13.10 1.30 19.68
C ASN A 118 -11.82 0.66 19.09
N ALA A 119 -10.64 0.94 19.64
CA ALA A 119 -9.35 0.42 19.19
C ALA A 119 -9.36 -1.11 19.02
N VAL A 120 -10.06 -1.84 19.90
CA VAL A 120 -10.23 -3.31 19.80
C VAL A 120 -11.00 -3.70 18.55
N ARG A 121 -12.16 -3.07 18.31
CA ARG A 121 -12.97 -3.34 17.14
C ARG A 121 -12.15 -3.03 15.90
N ARG A 122 -11.51 -1.86 15.82
CA ARG A 122 -10.64 -1.49 14.70
C ARG A 122 -9.52 -2.52 14.47
N ALA A 123 -8.86 -2.97 15.54
CA ALA A 123 -7.81 -3.99 15.49
C ALA A 123 -8.32 -5.33 14.91
N VAL A 124 -9.47 -5.81 15.39
CA VAL A 124 -10.10 -7.05 14.90
C VAL A 124 -10.47 -6.92 13.43
N LEU A 125 -10.98 -5.75 13.01
CA LEU A 125 -11.34 -5.53 11.61
C LEU A 125 -10.10 -5.48 10.71
N CYS A 126 -9.03 -4.81 11.13
CA CYS A 126 -7.74 -4.86 10.44
C CYS A 126 -7.19 -6.30 10.36
N ALA A 127 -7.43 -7.13 11.37
CA ALA A 127 -7.05 -8.53 11.38
C ALA A 127 -7.82 -9.41 10.39
N LEU A 128 -9.01 -8.97 9.98
CA LEU A 128 -9.82 -9.64 8.95
C LEU A 128 -9.33 -9.30 7.54
N ALA A 129 -8.67 -8.16 7.32
CA ALA A 129 -8.23 -7.74 5.99
C ALA A 129 -7.31 -8.78 5.29
N PRO A 130 -6.32 -9.41 5.97
CA PRO A 130 -5.52 -10.48 5.37
C PRO A 130 -6.25 -11.81 5.16
N LEU A 131 -7.45 -11.98 5.73
CA LEU A 131 -8.28 -13.19 5.61
C LEU A 131 -9.28 -13.09 4.45
N ALA A 132 -9.39 -11.92 3.82
CA ALA A 132 -10.26 -11.68 2.68
C ALA A 132 -9.77 -12.42 1.43
N THR A 133 -10.71 -12.80 0.56
CA THR A 133 -10.36 -13.44 -0.71
C THR A 133 -9.82 -12.41 -1.71
N VAL A 134 -8.96 -12.85 -2.64
CA VAL A 134 -8.35 -11.98 -3.66
C VAL A 134 -9.43 -11.29 -4.52
N ASP A 135 -10.54 -11.98 -4.80
CA ASP A 135 -11.66 -11.45 -5.60
C ASP A 135 -12.43 -10.32 -4.88
N GLU A 136 -12.55 -10.38 -3.55
CA GLU A 136 -13.18 -9.33 -2.74
C GLU A 136 -12.26 -8.11 -2.62
N VAL A 137 -10.96 -8.35 -2.39
CA VAL A 137 -9.95 -7.30 -2.24
C VAL A 137 -9.73 -6.55 -3.55
N GLY A 138 -9.80 -7.22 -4.72
CA GLY A 138 -9.55 -6.59 -6.03
C GLY A 138 -10.41 -5.35 -6.26
N LYS A 139 -11.74 -5.45 -6.07
CA LYS A 139 -12.66 -4.32 -6.28
C LYS A 139 -12.37 -3.13 -5.37
N TRP A 140 -11.97 -3.39 -4.12
CA TRP A 140 -11.67 -2.35 -3.16
C TRP A 140 -10.24 -1.82 -3.30
N ALA A 141 -9.33 -2.61 -3.88
CA ALA A 141 -7.97 -2.19 -4.23
C ALA A 141 -8.00 -1.14 -5.34
N ASP A 142 -8.72 -1.43 -6.43
CA ASP A 142 -8.91 -0.47 -7.54
C ASP A 142 -9.57 0.82 -7.03
N MET A 143 -10.54 0.69 -6.12
CA MET A 143 -11.20 1.82 -5.49
C MET A 143 -10.27 2.65 -4.60
N PHE A 144 -9.41 2.00 -3.82
CA PHE A 144 -8.43 2.71 -2.99
C PHE A 144 -7.37 3.39 -3.84
N GLU A 145 -6.90 2.74 -4.90
CA GLU A 145 -5.94 3.32 -5.86
C GLU A 145 -6.50 4.57 -6.54
N ALA A 146 -7.79 4.56 -6.89
CA ALA A 146 -8.47 5.74 -7.44
C ALA A 146 -8.65 6.88 -6.41
N LEU A 147 -8.63 6.59 -5.11
CA LEU A 147 -8.71 7.58 -4.03
C LEU A 147 -7.33 8.08 -3.59
N ASP A 148 -6.30 7.25 -3.72
CA ASP A 148 -4.91 7.55 -3.37
C ASP A 148 -4.15 8.08 -4.59
N GLU A 149 -4.55 9.28 -5.06
CA GLU A 149 -3.92 9.95 -6.22
C GLU A 149 -2.40 10.13 -6.07
N ASN A 150 -1.90 10.19 -4.83
CA ASN A 150 -0.47 10.35 -4.52
C ASN A 150 0.26 9.02 -4.32
N CYS A 151 -0.47 7.89 -4.28
CA CYS A 151 0.03 6.54 -4.04
C CYS A 151 0.93 6.44 -2.80
N THR A 152 0.53 7.10 -1.72
CA THR A 152 1.23 7.07 -0.44
C THR A 152 0.89 5.82 0.38
N GLY A 153 -0.13 5.06 -0.03
CA GLY A 153 -0.74 3.97 0.73
C GLY A 153 -1.67 4.47 1.84
N THR A 154 -1.94 5.78 1.88
CA THR A 154 -2.82 6.44 2.85
C THR A 154 -3.70 7.46 2.13
N VAL A 155 -4.99 7.48 2.45
CA VAL A 155 -5.93 8.46 1.90
C VAL A 155 -6.31 9.43 3.00
N LEU A 156 -6.13 10.73 2.74
CA LEU A 156 -6.59 11.77 3.66
C LEU A 156 -8.11 11.71 3.77
N VAL A 157 -8.62 11.84 4.99
CA VAL A 157 -10.06 11.78 5.28
C VAL A 157 -10.83 12.83 4.48
N LYS A 158 -10.23 14.00 4.30
CA LYS A 158 -10.80 15.10 3.52
C LYS A 158 -10.88 14.76 2.03
N ASP A 159 -9.84 14.15 1.48
CA ASP A 159 -9.77 13.77 0.06
C ASP A 159 -10.73 12.61 -0.24
N LEU A 160 -10.90 11.69 0.72
CA LEU A 160 -11.95 10.68 0.67
C LEU A 160 -13.33 11.35 0.62
N ALA A 161 -13.65 12.24 1.55
CA ALA A 161 -14.93 12.93 1.60
C ALA A 161 -15.23 13.73 0.31
N GLU A 162 -14.24 14.45 -0.22
CA GLU A 162 -14.36 15.18 -1.49
C GLU A 162 -14.55 14.25 -2.69
N SER A 163 -13.84 13.13 -2.73
CA SER A 163 -13.95 12.14 -3.81
C SER A 163 -15.30 11.41 -3.78
N LEU A 164 -15.84 11.13 -2.60
CA LEU A 164 -17.19 10.58 -2.43
C LEU A 164 -18.29 11.54 -2.91
N MET A 165 -18.14 12.85 -2.65
CA MET A 165 -19.06 13.86 -3.17
C MET A 165 -18.95 13.98 -4.70
N ARG A 166 -17.73 13.94 -5.24
CA ARG A 166 -17.48 14.02 -6.69
C ARG A 166 -18.07 12.82 -7.44
N ALA A 167 -17.96 11.64 -6.85
CA ALA A 167 -18.54 10.40 -7.37
C ALA A 167 -20.08 10.33 -7.18
N SER A 168 -20.73 11.36 -6.62
CA SER A 168 -22.16 11.36 -6.27
C SER A 168 -22.59 10.20 -5.38
N CYS A 169 -21.65 9.61 -4.63
CA CYS A 169 -21.86 8.44 -3.79
C CYS A 169 -22.24 8.80 -2.35
N ALA A 170 -21.96 10.03 -1.91
CA ALA A 170 -22.34 10.54 -0.60
C ALA A 170 -22.89 11.96 -0.70
N THR A 171 -23.88 12.28 0.15
CA THR A 171 -24.34 13.66 0.32
C THR A 171 -23.34 14.47 1.15
N GLU A 172 -23.41 15.81 1.04
CA GLU A 172 -22.55 16.72 1.80
C GLU A 172 -22.63 16.47 3.32
N ALA A 173 -23.83 16.13 3.82
CA ALA A 173 -24.04 15.78 5.22
C ALA A 173 -23.34 14.47 5.63
N GLU A 174 -23.27 13.50 4.71
CA GLU A 174 -22.66 12.20 4.96
C GLU A 174 -21.14 12.25 4.89
N ALA A 175 -20.60 13.03 3.95
CA ALA A 175 -19.19 13.34 3.86
C ALA A 175 -18.70 14.10 5.11
N ALA A 176 -19.45 15.11 5.56
CA ALA A 176 -19.14 15.84 6.79
C ALA A 176 -19.21 14.94 8.04
N ALA A 177 -20.17 14.03 8.11
CA ALA A 177 -20.29 13.08 9.22
C ALA A 177 -19.13 12.07 9.27
N LEU A 178 -18.65 11.60 8.11
CA LEU A 178 -17.46 10.77 8.00
C LEU A 178 -16.21 11.53 8.49
N SER A 179 -15.99 12.74 7.96
CA SER A 179 -14.86 13.58 8.37
C SER A 179 -14.87 13.90 9.87
N ALA A 180 -16.04 14.20 10.44
CA ALA A 180 -16.17 14.47 11.87
C ALA A 180 -15.97 13.23 12.75
N ALA A 181 -16.46 12.06 12.31
CA ALA A 181 -16.28 10.81 13.05
C ALA A 181 -14.81 10.38 13.07
N LEU A 182 -14.08 10.64 11.98
CA LEU A 182 -12.65 10.36 11.86
C LEU A 182 -11.79 11.34 12.64
N ALA A 183 -12.13 12.64 12.63
CA ALA A 183 -11.40 13.66 13.41
C ALA A 183 -11.60 13.55 14.93
N ALA A 184 -12.67 12.88 15.38
CA ALA A 184 -12.96 12.69 16.81
C ALA A 184 -12.27 11.46 17.42
N GLY A 185 -11.80 10.53 16.59
CA GLY A 185 -10.97 9.41 17.03
C GLY A 185 -9.50 9.83 17.04
N ASP A 186 -8.73 9.36 18.02
CA ASP A 186 -7.28 9.61 18.16
C ASP A 186 -6.42 9.03 17.00
N GLY A 187 -7.06 8.60 15.91
CA GLY A 187 -6.41 7.97 14.77
C GLY A 187 -6.47 8.87 13.56
N GLY A 188 -5.43 9.68 13.39
CA GLY A 188 -4.89 10.22 12.14
C GLY A 188 -5.86 10.90 11.16
N GLU A 189 -5.42 12.00 10.57
CA GLU A 189 -6.11 12.63 9.41
C GLU A 189 -6.09 11.73 8.14
N GLU A 190 -5.56 10.52 8.25
CA GLU A 190 -5.25 9.57 7.17
C GLU A 190 -5.82 8.18 7.46
N ILE A 191 -6.37 7.54 6.42
CA ILE A 191 -6.84 6.15 6.44
C ILE A 191 -5.84 5.30 5.65
N SER A 192 -5.24 4.31 6.29
CA SER A 192 -4.37 3.34 5.61
C SER A 192 -5.17 2.36 4.75
N TYR A 193 -4.54 1.82 3.71
CA TYR A 193 -5.13 0.77 2.86
C TYR A 193 -5.76 -0.37 3.67
N SER A 194 -5.06 -0.85 4.70
CA SER A 194 -5.52 -1.93 5.58
C SER A 194 -6.79 -1.56 6.35
N ALA A 195 -6.89 -0.32 6.85
CA ALA A 195 -8.07 0.19 7.55
C ALA A 195 -9.26 0.36 6.60
N PHE A 196 -9.01 0.84 5.38
CA PHE A 196 -10.03 0.95 4.35
C PHE A 196 -10.59 -0.40 3.94
N LEU A 197 -9.73 -1.38 3.64
CA LEU A 197 -10.14 -2.75 3.33
C LEU A 197 -10.93 -3.37 4.47
N ALA A 198 -10.46 -3.21 5.71
CA ALA A 198 -11.16 -3.68 6.90
C ALA A 198 -12.58 -3.13 6.99
N ALA A 199 -12.77 -1.83 6.76
CA ALA A 199 -14.08 -1.20 6.76
C ALA A 199 -15.00 -1.73 5.65
N CYS A 200 -14.48 -1.93 4.44
CA CYS A 200 -15.23 -2.48 3.31
C CYS A 200 -15.66 -3.93 3.56
N LEU A 201 -14.78 -4.75 4.14
CA LEU A 201 -15.08 -6.12 4.54
C LEU A 201 -16.17 -6.20 5.59
N CYS A 202 -16.18 -5.27 6.55
CA CYS A 202 -17.23 -5.23 7.58
C CYS A 202 -18.61 -4.96 7.02
N ALA A 203 -18.67 -4.08 6.02
CA ALA A 203 -19.92 -3.71 5.36
C ALA A 203 -20.55 -4.88 4.61
N HIS A 204 -19.72 -5.68 3.94
CA HIS A 204 -20.19 -6.70 3.01
C HIS A 204 -20.12 -8.14 3.54
N HIS A 205 -19.16 -8.47 4.42
CA HIS A 205 -18.83 -9.86 4.78
C HIS A 205 -18.33 -10.01 6.22
N ALA A 206 -19.05 -9.49 7.21
CA ALA A 206 -18.90 -9.99 8.58
C ALA A 206 -19.53 -11.41 8.69
N GLU A 207 -19.07 -12.38 7.90
CA GLU A 207 -19.56 -13.75 7.99
C GLU A 207 -19.00 -14.43 9.24
N ASP A 208 -19.88 -15.14 9.94
CA ASP A 208 -19.60 -15.87 11.17
C ASP A 208 -18.41 -16.85 11.03
N LYS A 209 -18.14 -17.31 9.81
CA LYS A 209 -17.04 -18.23 9.49
C LYS A 209 -15.67 -17.56 9.55
N GLN A 210 -15.51 -16.38 8.95
CA GLN A 210 -14.26 -15.62 8.95
C GLN A 210 -13.95 -15.09 10.36
N MET A 211 -14.97 -14.67 11.11
CA MET A 211 -14.81 -14.31 12.52
C MET A 211 -14.37 -15.49 13.39
N ARG A 212 -14.92 -16.70 13.18
CA ARG A 212 -14.48 -17.90 13.89
C ARG A 212 -13.06 -18.31 13.54
N GLU A 213 -12.67 -18.15 12.27
CA GLU A 213 -11.31 -18.44 11.83
C GLU A 213 -10.31 -17.44 12.42
N LEU A 214 -10.64 -16.15 12.40
CA LEU A 214 -9.85 -15.13 13.07
C LEU A 214 -9.76 -15.40 14.58
N PHE A 215 -10.88 -15.73 15.23
CA PHE A 215 -10.90 -16.08 16.65
C PHE A 215 -10.00 -17.28 16.93
N GLY A 216 -10.04 -18.32 16.10
CA GLY A 216 -9.16 -19.49 16.23
C GLY A 216 -7.67 -19.17 16.00
N ARG A 217 -7.36 -18.16 15.19
CA ARG A 217 -5.98 -17.67 15.00
C ARG A 217 -5.49 -16.80 16.16
N LEU A 218 -6.37 -16.01 16.77
CA LEU A 218 -6.05 -15.13 17.89
C LEU A 218 -5.99 -15.90 19.23
N ASP A 219 -6.93 -16.82 19.46
CA ASP A 219 -6.97 -17.69 20.64
C ASP A 219 -6.05 -18.92 20.47
N VAL A 220 -4.75 -18.66 20.38
CA VAL A 220 -3.70 -19.70 20.26
C VAL A 220 -3.78 -20.70 21.41
N ALA A 221 -4.23 -20.25 22.58
CA ALA A 221 -4.34 -21.07 23.78
C ALA A 221 -5.63 -21.92 23.84
N LYS A 222 -6.56 -21.74 22.87
CA LYS A 222 -7.88 -22.41 22.81
C LYS A 222 -8.68 -22.26 24.12
N THR A 223 -8.54 -21.10 24.74
CA THR A 223 -9.19 -20.78 26.02
C THR A 223 -10.66 -20.38 25.85
N GLY A 224 -11.09 -20.11 24.62
CA GLY A 224 -12.39 -19.50 24.33
C GLY A 224 -12.41 -18.00 24.64
N LYS A 225 -11.25 -17.39 24.88
CA LYS A 225 -11.06 -15.99 25.26
C LYS A 225 -9.87 -15.39 24.52
N ILE A 226 -9.89 -14.08 24.30
CA ILE A 226 -8.81 -13.35 23.60
C ILE A 226 -8.29 -12.27 24.53
N SER A 227 -7.01 -12.38 24.91
CA SER A 227 -6.31 -11.38 25.71
C SER A 227 -5.64 -10.30 24.86
N VAL A 228 -5.42 -9.12 25.44
CA VAL A 228 -4.74 -7.98 24.79
C VAL A 228 -3.34 -8.36 24.28
N GLN A 229 -2.61 -9.17 25.05
CA GLN A 229 -1.29 -9.68 24.63
C GLN A 229 -1.38 -10.60 23.41
N GLN A 230 -2.43 -11.42 23.30
CA GLN A 230 -2.64 -12.27 22.13
C GLN A 230 -2.98 -11.45 20.89
N VAL A 231 -3.88 -10.46 21.02
CA VAL A 231 -4.20 -9.50 19.95
C VAL A 231 -2.94 -8.80 19.48
N GLY A 232 -2.15 -8.24 20.40
CA GLY A 232 -0.90 -7.57 20.07
C GLY A 232 0.15 -8.47 19.44
N SER A 233 0.29 -9.71 19.93
CA SER A 233 1.25 -10.68 19.35
C SER A 233 0.86 -11.14 17.95
N ALA A 234 -0.44 -11.22 17.66
CA ALA A 234 -0.95 -11.71 16.39
C ALA A 234 -1.09 -10.60 15.34
N LEU A 235 -1.34 -9.36 15.77
CA LEU A 235 -1.54 -8.21 14.90
C LEU A 235 -0.31 -7.30 14.77
N GLY A 236 0.67 -7.43 15.68
CA GLY A 236 1.95 -6.73 15.58
C GLY A 236 1.80 -5.22 15.38
N ASP A 237 2.57 -4.67 14.44
CA ASP A 237 2.63 -3.23 14.11
C ASP A 237 1.35 -2.67 13.44
N ILE A 238 0.35 -3.51 13.14
CA ILE A 238 -0.89 -3.08 12.46
C ILE A 238 -1.81 -2.31 13.42
N VAL A 239 -1.60 -2.46 14.73
CA VAL A 239 -2.45 -1.88 15.76
C VAL A 239 -1.61 -1.04 16.70
N ASP A 240 -2.08 0.18 16.97
CA ASP A 240 -1.51 1.00 18.04
C ASP A 240 -1.74 0.30 19.39
N MET A 241 -0.69 -0.37 19.86
CA MET A 241 -0.70 -1.13 21.10
C MET A 241 -0.88 -0.24 22.34
N GLU A 242 -0.49 1.03 22.26
CA GLU A 242 -0.61 1.99 23.34
C GLU A 242 -2.09 2.39 23.49
N ALA A 243 -2.75 2.73 22.38
CA ALA A 243 -4.19 2.99 22.32
C ALA A 243 -5.02 1.75 22.73
N LEU A 244 -4.62 0.56 22.26
CA LEU A 244 -5.29 -0.70 22.60
C LEU A 244 -5.20 -1.00 24.10
N SER A 245 -4.03 -0.77 24.72
CA SER A 245 -3.83 -0.99 26.16
C SER A 245 -4.57 0.02 27.04
N ALA A 246 -4.70 1.27 26.58
CA ALA A 246 -5.40 2.34 27.29
C ALA A 246 -6.92 2.12 27.33
N GLU A 247 -7.49 1.62 26.23
CA GLU A 247 -8.94 1.38 26.15
C GLU A 247 -9.40 0.08 26.85
N LEU A 248 -8.57 -0.95 26.87
CA LEU A 248 -8.94 -2.25 27.42
C LEU A 248 -8.84 -2.33 28.94
N GLY A 249 -8.10 -1.41 29.58
CA GLY A 249 -7.76 -1.53 31.00
C GLY A 249 -6.88 -2.77 31.26
N ALA A 250 -6.11 -2.74 32.33
CA ALA A 250 -5.08 -3.75 32.58
C ALA A 250 -5.59 -5.18 32.90
N ASP A 251 -6.89 -5.48 32.81
CA ASP A 251 -7.45 -6.75 33.24
C ASP A 251 -8.43 -7.35 32.21
N GLU A 252 -7.98 -8.49 31.66
CA GLU A 252 -8.65 -9.65 31.03
C GLU A 252 -10.11 -9.56 30.49
N LEU A 253 -10.31 -10.09 29.26
CA LEU A 253 -11.58 -10.55 28.69
C LEU A 253 -11.63 -12.09 28.64
#